data_AF-A0A1F6QWI0-F1
#
_entry.id   AF-A0A1F6QWI0-F1
#
_cell.length_a   1.000
_cell.length_b   1.000
_cell.length_c   1.000
_cell.angle_alpha   90.00
_cell.angle_beta   90.00
_cell.angle_gamma   90.00
#
_symmetry.space_group_name_H-M   'P 1'
#
loop_
_entity.id
_entity.type
_entity.pdbx_description
1 polymer ?
#
loop_
_entity_poly.entity_id
_entity_poly.type
_entity_poly.pdbx_seq_one_letter_code
_entity_poly.pdbx_strand_id
1 'polypeptide(L)'
;MGILEQVIKMRGQGIPEREIFNELSQNGISPRAINEALKQAQIKSAVSSTGEGSDELQPSIMLEGEATPAPAPESSNESDIYKPGDYESSPRQEYHPQQEYAPPEEYAPQQSYQQPEAYQQQEQQYYSPGAGGYDQYSAGINADTVMEVADQVFSDKIKKFQKQLDAASEAAIILQTRTENILERLKKIETVMDKLQIAILEKVGSYGQNLEGIRKEMSMMQDSFSKMISRPREQKEPQKKHTK
;
A
#
# COMPACT_ATOMS: atom_id res chain seq x y z
N MET A 1 7.29 -8.71 32.41
CA MET A 1 6.78 -9.06 31.06
C MET A 1 6.16 -7.80 30.48
N GLY A 2 6.52 -7.45 29.25
CA GLY A 2 5.94 -6.30 28.56
C GLY A 2 4.47 -6.53 28.21
N ILE A 3 3.69 -5.46 28.09
CA ILE A 3 2.25 -5.51 27.74
C ILE A 3 2.03 -6.26 26.42
N LEU A 4 2.92 -6.04 25.43
CA LEU A 4 2.89 -6.72 24.13
C LEU A 4 3.02 -8.24 24.26
N GLU A 5 3.90 -8.72 25.13
CA GLU A 5 4.14 -10.16 25.34
C GLU A 5 2.91 -10.81 25.97
N GLN A 6 2.26 -10.11 26.90
CA GLN A 6 1.04 -10.57 27.55
C GLN A 6 -0.12 -10.65 26.56
N VAL A 7 -0.29 -9.63 25.71
CA VAL A 7 -1.29 -9.64 24.62
C VAL A 7 -1.06 -10.80 23.64
N ILE A 8 0.19 -11.02 23.20
CA ILE A 8 0.53 -12.12 22.29
C ILE A 8 0.22 -13.48 22.93
N LYS A 9 0.56 -13.67 24.22
CA LYS A 9 0.28 -14.90 24.97
C LYS A 9 -1.22 -15.16 25.08
N MET A 10 -2.00 -14.17 25.52
CA MET A 10 -3.45 -14.29 25.68
C MET A 10 -4.15 -14.56 24.36
N ARG A 11 -3.72 -13.89 23.29
CA ARG A 11 -4.24 -14.15 21.95
C ARG A 11 -3.87 -15.54 21.43
N GLY A 12 -2.65 -16.02 21.73
CA GLY A 12 -2.23 -17.39 21.44
C GLY A 12 -3.04 -18.45 22.19
N GLN A 13 -3.68 -18.09 23.30
CA GLN A 13 -4.62 -18.92 24.04
C GLN A 13 -6.06 -18.86 23.50
N GLY A 14 -6.31 -18.07 22.44
CA GLY A 14 -7.64 -17.91 21.84
C GLY A 14 -8.57 -16.96 22.60
N ILE A 15 -8.05 -16.16 23.53
CA ILE A 15 -8.84 -15.19 24.29
C ILE A 15 -9.25 -14.04 23.36
N PRO A 16 -10.55 -13.65 23.32
CA PRO A 16 -11.01 -12.57 22.46
C PRO A 16 -10.46 -11.21 22.92
N GLU A 17 -10.20 -10.30 21.98
CA GLU A 17 -9.56 -9.00 22.25
C GLU A 17 -10.30 -8.16 23.30
N ARG A 18 -11.63 -8.27 23.38
CA ARG A 18 -12.45 -7.58 24.39
C ARG A 18 -12.13 -8.06 25.82
N GLU A 19 -11.85 -9.35 25.98
CA GLU A 19 -11.52 -9.95 27.27
C GLU A 19 -10.07 -9.66 27.65
N ILE A 20 -9.16 -9.67 26.67
CA ILE A 20 -7.78 -9.18 26.83
C ILE A 20 -7.78 -7.72 27.31
N PHE A 21 -8.63 -6.88 26.74
CA PHE A 21 -8.77 -5.48 27.12
C PHE A 21 -9.23 -5.33 28.57
N ASN A 22 -10.25 -6.09 28.98
CA ASN A 22 -10.77 -6.06 30.34
C ASN A 22 -9.75 -6.55 31.36
N GLU A 23 -9.05 -7.65 31.10
CA GLU A 23 -8.00 -8.16 32.01
C GLU A 23 -6.83 -7.19 32.14
N LEU A 24 -6.33 -6.62 31.03
CA LEU A 24 -5.22 -5.67 31.09
C LEU A 24 -5.65 -4.34 31.75
N SER A 25 -6.90 -3.91 31.56
CA SER A 25 -7.45 -2.74 32.24
C SER A 25 -7.60 -2.98 33.75
N GLN A 26 -8.00 -4.18 34.18
CA GLN A 26 -8.04 -4.55 35.61
C GLN A 26 -6.65 -4.57 36.24
N ASN A 27 -5.63 -4.88 35.45
CA ASN A 27 -4.23 -4.80 35.85
C ASN A 27 -3.66 -3.35 35.87
N GLY A 28 -4.51 -2.34 35.70
CA GLY A 28 -4.13 -0.92 35.77
C GLY A 28 -3.39 -0.40 34.54
N ILE A 29 -3.40 -1.15 33.43
CA ILE A 29 -2.73 -0.74 32.19
C ILE A 29 -3.61 0.29 31.48
N SER A 30 -3.01 1.39 31.03
CA SER A 30 -3.72 2.45 30.32
C SER A 30 -4.41 1.91 29.05
N PRO A 31 -5.67 2.29 28.76
CA PRO A 31 -6.38 1.94 27.52
C PRO A 31 -5.59 2.23 26.25
N ARG A 32 -4.77 3.29 26.26
CA ARG A 32 -3.93 3.65 25.11
C ARG A 32 -2.82 2.64 24.89
N ALA A 33 -2.17 2.18 25.97
CA ALA A 33 -1.10 1.19 25.89
C ALA A 33 -1.62 -0.19 25.48
N ILE A 34 -2.84 -0.55 25.91
CA ILE A 34 -3.52 -1.78 25.50
C ILE A 34 -3.80 -1.77 23.99
N ASN A 35 -4.40 -0.69 23.48
CA ASN A 35 -4.69 -0.54 22.05
C ASN A 35 -3.43 -0.57 21.18
N GLU A 36 -2.36 0.07 21.64
CA GLU A 36 -1.08 0.05 20.94
C GLU A 36 -0.48 -1.36 20.90
N ALA A 37 -0.50 -2.08 22.03
CA ALA A 37 -0.02 -3.45 22.11
C ALA A 37 -0.84 -4.43 21.25
N LEU A 38 -2.16 -4.25 21.16
CA LEU A 38 -3.05 -5.04 20.28
C LEU A 38 -2.69 -4.84 18.80
N LYS A 39 -2.51 -3.59 18.36
CA LYS A 39 -2.10 -3.28 16.97
C LYS A 39 -0.74 -3.87 16.64
N GLN A 40 0.24 -3.71 17.53
CA GLN A 40 1.58 -4.26 17.34
C GLN A 40 1.55 -5.80 17.31
N ALA A 41 0.74 -6.44 18.16
CA ALA A 41 0.55 -7.88 18.13
C ALA A 41 -0.08 -8.36 16.80
N GLN A 42 -1.06 -7.62 16.25
CA GLN A 42 -1.70 -7.91 14.97
C GLN A 42 -0.72 -7.84 13.80
N ILE A 43 0.10 -6.80 13.76
CA ILE A 43 1.17 -6.65 12.75
C ILE A 43 2.15 -7.80 12.88
N LYS A 44 2.60 -8.12 14.10
CA LYS A 44 3.57 -9.20 14.33
C LYS A 44 3.03 -10.57 13.90
N SER A 45 1.75 -10.88 14.14
CA SER A 45 1.15 -12.12 13.61
C SER A 45 1.11 -12.18 12.09
N ALA A 46 0.75 -11.07 11.43
CA ALA A 46 0.68 -11.02 9.97
C ALA A 46 2.06 -11.14 9.31
N VAL A 47 3.09 -10.58 9.95
CA VAL A 47 4.47 -10.70 9.49
C VAL A 47 5.01 -12.12 9.72
N SER A 48 4.73 -12.72 10.89
CA SER A 48 5.15 -14.10 11.19
C SER A 48 4.42 -15.16 10.35
N SER A 49 3.15 -14.94 9.98
CA SER A 49 2.41 -15.86 9.11
C SER A 49 2.92 -15.89 7.65
N THR A 50 3.80 -14.98 7.27
CA THR A 50 4.38 -14.90 5.92
C THR A 50 5.77 -15.56 5.83
N GLY A 51 6.30 -16.08 6.96
CA GLY A 51 7.69 -16.55 7.04
C GLY A 51 7.90 -18.04 7.33
N GLU A 52 6.85 -18.82 7.59
CA GLU A 52 6.99 -20.23 8.00
C GLU A 52 5.99 -21.12 7.24
N GLY A 53 6.30 -21.42 5.99
CA GLY A 53 5.45 -22.31 5.20
C GLY A 53 5.84 -22.44 3.73
N SER A 54 7.08 -22.83 3.42
CA SER A 54 7.39 -23.51 2.16
C SER A 54 8.80 -24.12 2.20
N ASP A 55 8.93 -25.23 2.95
CA ASP A 55 9.80 -26.32 2.50
C ASP A 55 9.09 -27.08 1.37
N GLU A 56 9.87 -27.62 0.43
CA GLU A 56 9.50 -28.41 -0.77
C GLU A 56 9.29 -27.67 -2.12
N LEU A 57 10.44 -27.39 -2.72
CA LEU A 57 10.81 -27.60 -4.14
C LEU A 57 9.82 -28.42 -5.01
N GLN A 58 9.34 -27.85 -6.12
CA GLN A 58 9.34 -28.51 -7.45
C GLN A 58 9.46 -27.47 -8.59
N PRO A 59 10.42 -27.60 -9.52
CA PRO A 59 10.48 -26.77 -10.73
C PRO A 59 9.54 -27.33 -11.80
N SER A 60 8.51 -26.57 -12.19
CA SER A 60 7.68 -26.93 -13.33
C SER A 60 8.41 -26.65 -14.65
N ILE A 61 8.72 -27.75 -15.33
CA ILE A 61 9.17 -27.88 -16.71
C ILE A 61 8.20 -27.18 -17.67
N MET A 62 8.77 -26.37 -18.57
CA MET A 62 8.13 -25.88 -19.80
C MET A 62 7.62 -27.07 -20.63
N LEU A 63 6.31 -27.12 -20.85
CA LEU A 63 5.69 -28.01 -21.84
C LEU A 63 5.37 -27.19 -23.09
N GLU A 64 6.18 -27.46 -24.11
CA GLU A 64 6.04 -27.07 -25.51
C GLU A 64 4.82 -27.78 -26.13
N GLY A 65 3.92 -27.05 -26.79
CA GLY A 65 2.83 -27.69 -27.53
C GLY A 65 1.69 -26.78 -28.01
N GLU A 66 1.61 -26.68 -29.33
CA GLU A 66 0.44 -26.39 -30.17
C GLU A 66 -0.03 -24.95 -30.44
N ALA A 67 0.23 -24.59 -31.70
CA ALA A 67 -0.27 -23.45 -32.43
C ALA A 67 -1.77 -23.56 -32.74
N THR A 68 -2.46 -22.42 -32.67
CA THR A 68 -3.61 -22.13 -33.53
C THR A 68 -3.53 -20.69 -34.06
N PRO A 69 -3.87 -20.42 -35.33
CA PRO A 69 -3.67 -19.12 -35.97
C PRO A 69 -4.91 -18.23 -35.97
N ALA A 70 -4.69 -16.92 -35.73
CA ALA A 70 -5.35 -15.71 -36.25
C ALA A 70 -6.90 -15.54 -36.16
N PRO A 71 -7.44 -14.31 -36.05
CA PRO A 71 -7.43 -13.37 -37.18
C PRO A 71 -7.00 -11.93 -36.85
N ALA A 72 -6.67 -11.22 -37.92
CA ALA A 72 -6.13 -9.86 -38.01
C ALA A 72 -7.03 -8.75 -37.44
N PRO A 73 -6.47 -7.54 -37.28
CA PRO A 73 -7.06 -6.44 -38.03
C PRO A 73 -6.04 -5.63 -38.84
N GLU A 74 -6.62 -5.06 -39.88
CA GLU A 74 -6.08 -4.27 -40.99
C GLU A 74 -5.14 -3.13 -40.60
N SER A 75 -3.98 -3.13 -41.25
CA SER A 75 -3.53 -2.07 -42.17
C SER A 75 -4.27 -0.72 -42.09
N SER A 76 -3.60 0.28 -41.52
CA SER A 76 -3.62 1.63 -42.07
C SER A 76 -2.19 2.18 -42.09
N ASN A 77 -1.62 2.14 -43.29
CA ASN A 77 -0.51 2.99 -43.72
C ASN A 77 -0.85 4.45 -43.44
N GLU A 78 0.00 5.17 -42.72
CA GLU A 78 0.25 6.57 -43.05
C GLU A 78 1.72 6.89 -42.78
N SER A 79 2.41 7.10 -43.89
CA SER A 79 3.79 7.50 -44.01
C SER A 79 3.90 9.00 -43.81
N ASP A 80 4.46 9.44 -42.69
CA ASP A 80 4.97 10.81 -42.53
C ASP A 80 6.42 10.80 -42.07
N ILE A 81 7.27 10.84 -43.09
CA ILE A 81 8.33 11.83 -43.29
C ILE A 81 8.94 12.43 -42.00
N TYR A 82 10.17 11.98 -41.75
CA TYR A 82 11.18 12.65 -40.95
C TYR A 82 11.42 14.10 -41.42
N LYS A 83 11.25 15.05 -40.50
CA LYS A 83 11.96 16.33 -40.53
C LYS A 83 12.80 16.47 -39.25
N PRO A 84 14.12 16.70 -39.33
CA PRO A 84 14.93 17.08 -38.19
C PRO A 84 14.75 18.59 -37.98
N GLY A 85 14.15 18.98 -36.86
CA GLY A 85 13.88 20.36 -36.50
C GLY A 85 14.14 20.60 -35.03
N ASP A 86 15.23 21.30 -34.77
CA ASP A 86 15.53 22.20 -33.66
C ASP A 86 15.00 21.89 -32.26
N TYR A 87 15.99 21.54 -31.44
CA TYR A 87 16.05 21.58 -29.99
C TYR A 87 15.67 22.98 -29.46
N GLU A 88 14.43 23.16 -29.03
CA GLU A 88 14.05 24.28 -28.17
C GLU A 88 13.90 23.81 -26.71
N SER A 89 14.86 24.27 -25.91
CA SER A 89 14.99 24.08 -24.47
C SER A 89 13.69 24.37 -23.73
N SER A 90 13.11 23.34 -23.11
CA SER A 90 12.15 23.56 -22.02
C SER A 90 12.91 24.01 -20.76
N PRO A 91 12.47 25.06 -20.07
CA PRO A 91 13.12 25.54 -18.86
C PRO A 91 13.00 24.51 -17.74
N ARG A 92 14.16 24.15 -17.22
CA ARG A 92 14.43 23.39 -16.01
C ARG A 92 13.58 23.97 -14.87
N GLN A 93 12.60 23.23 -14.37
CA GLN A 93 11.93 23.57 -13.10
C GLN A 93 12.94 23.36 -11.97
N GLU A 94 13.47 24.49 -11.53
CA GLU A 94 14.35 24.64 -10.39
C GLU A 94 13.54 24.40 -9.11
N TYR A 95 13.69 23.20 -8.55
CA TYR A 95 13.13 22.83 -7.25
C TYR A 95 13.88 23.60 -6.16
N HIS A 96 13.27 24.67 -5.66
CA HIS A 96 13.67 25.33 -4.43
C HIS A 96 13.20 24.48 -3.23
N PRO A 97 14.08 24.13 -2.27
CA PRO A 97 13.66 23.63 -0.98
C PRO A 97 13.31 24.83 -0.09
N GLN A 98 12.03 25.16 0.02
CA GLN A 98 11.58 26.10 1.04
C GLN A 98 11.32 25.33 2.34
N GLN A 99 12.31 25.35 3.23
CA GLN A 99 12.08 25.27 4.66
C GLN A 99 11.28 26.50 5.08
N GLU A 100 10.08 26.30 5.59
CA GLU A 100 9.42 27.32 6.39
C GLU A 100 8.95 26.71 7.71
N TYR A 101 9.59 27.22 8.76
CA TYR A 101 9.31 26.98 10.17
C TYR A 101 7.86 27.37 10.46
N ALA A 102 7.04 26.42 10.89
CA ALA A 102 5.78 26.72 11.59
C ALA A 102 6.03 26.71 13.11
N PRO A 103 5.56 27.74 13.86
CA PRO A 103 5.76 27.88 15.30
C PRO A 103 4.97 26.83 16.11
N PRO A 104 5.38 26.55 17.37
CA PRO A 104 4.70 25.61 18.24
C PRO A 104 3.29 26.10 18.58
N GLU A 105 2.28 25.32 18.23
CA GLU A 105 0.92 25.58 18.70
C GLU A 105 0.83 25.42 20.22
N GLU A 106 0.26 26.47 20.77
CA GLU A 106 0.02 26.78 22.15
C GLU A 106 -1.09 25.88 22.72
N TYR A 107 -0.97 25.58 24.01
CA TYR A 107 -1.88 24.79 24.82
C TYR A 107 -3.37 24.98 24.49
N ALA A 108 -4.03 23.93 24.01
CA ALA A 108 -5.47 23.77 24.17
C ALA A 108 -5.73 23.00 25.49
N PRO A 109 -6.46 23.58 26.47
CA PRO A 109 -6.82 22.85 27.68
C PRO A 109 -7.78 21.69 27.33
N GLN A 110 -7.42 20.49 27.79
CA GLN A 110 -8.29 19.32 27.76
C GLN A 110 -9.63 19.66 28.40
N GLN A 111 -10.71 19.58 27.62
CA GLN A 111 -12.05 19.47 28.18
C GLN A 111 -12.14 18.15 28.94
N SER A 112 -12.23 18.27 30.25
CA SER A 112 -12.69 17.24 31.16
C SER A 112 -14.10 16.80 30.73
N TYR A 113 -14.20 15.59 30.19
CA TYR A 113 -15.47 14.88 30.11
C TYR A 113 -15.94 14.61 31.54
N GLN A 114 -16.85 15.45 32.04
CA GLN A 114 -17.71 15.09 33.16
C GLN A 114 -18.61 13.94 32.70
N GLN A 115 -18.34 12.75 33.22
CA GLN A 115 -19.26 11.63 33.22
C GLN A 115 -20.57 12.08 33.91
N PRO A 116 -21.74 11.81 33.32
CA PRO A 116 -22.98 11.85 34.08
C PRO A 116 -22.97 10.70 35.09
N GLU A 117 -22.89 11.01 36.38
CA GLU A 117 -23.25 10.08 37.45
C GLU A 117 -24.73 9.70 37.27
N ALA A 118 -24.95 8.50 36.76
CA ALA A 118 -26.26 7.87 36.74
C ALA A 118 -26.48 7.14 38.06
N TYR A 119 -27.43 7.69 38.83
CA TYR A 119 -28.22 7.08 39.88
C TYR A 119 -28.39 5.55 39.80
N GLN A 120 -28.10 4.85 40.90
CA GLN A 120 -29.05 3.96 41.58
C GLN A 120 -28.72 3.91 43.08
N GLN A 121 -29.29 4.85 43.85
CA GLN A 121 -29.54 4.64 45.27
C GLN A 121 -30.87 3.91 45.38
N GLN A 122 -30.84 2.67 45.84
CA GLN A 122 -32.02 1.91 46.22
C GLN A 122 -32.02 1.81 47.75
N GLU A 123 -32.42 2.89 48.43
CA GLU A 123 -32.76 2.82 49.86
C GLU A 123 -34.28 2.73 50.01
N GLN A 124 -34.71 1.62 50.60
CA GLN A 124 -36.08 1.39 51.01
C GLN A 124 -36.46 2.40 52.10
N GLN A 125 -37.36 3.30 51.73
CA GLN A 125 -37.97 4.27 52.62
C GLN A 125 -39.01 3.59 53.50
N TYR A 126 -38.71 3.44 54.80
CA TYR A 126 -39.64 3.04 55.83
C TYR A 126 -40.31 4.30 56.43
N TYR A 127 -41.62 4.20 56.64
CA TYR A 127 -42.58 5.24 57.06
C TYR A 127 -42.13 6.17 58.22
N SER A 128 -42.40 7.48 58.07
CA SER A 128 -42.74 8.36 59.20
C SER A 128 -43.69 9.48 58.73
N PRO A 129 -44.91 9.62 59.30
CA PRO A 129 -45.82 10.69 58.95
C PRO A 129 -45.78 11.86 59.94
N GLY A 130 -45.74 13.07 59.38
CA GLY A 130 -46.47 14.23 59.91
C GLY A 130 -45.69 15.20 60.80
N ALA A 131 -45.46 16.42 60.28
CA ALA A 131 -46.03 17.68 60.80
C ALA A 131 -45.14 18.89 60.47
N GLY A 132 -45.77 19.93 59.91
CA GLY A 132 -45.22 21.30 59.77
C GLY A 132 -44.30 21.45 58.55
N GLY A 133 -44.73 22.07 57.45
CA GLY A 133 -45.35 23.38 57.42
C GLY A 133 -44.26 24.45 57.35
N TYR A 134 -43.61 24.59 56.19
CA TYR A 134 -43.00 25.83 55.71
C TYR A 134 -43.03 25.82 54.18
N ASP A 135 -43.97 26.60 53.63
CA ASP A 135 -43.88 27.19 52.31
C ASP A 135 -42.54 27.92 52.18
N GLN A 136 -41.64 27.35 51.39
CA GLN A 136 -40.49 28.09 50.91
C GLN A 136 -40.38 27.84 49.42
N TYR A 137 -40.82 28.86 48.68
CA TYR A 137 -40.67 29.11 47.25
C TYR A 137 -39.44 28.43 46.63
N SER A 138 -39.57 27.14 46.35
CA SER A 138 -38.81 26.49 45.30
C SER A 138 -39.51 26.91 44.03
N ALA A 139 -38.98 27.94 43.38
CA ALA A 139 -39.26 28.27 42.00
C ALA A 139 -38.86 27.06 41.15
N GLY A 140 -39.73 26.06 41.18
CA GLY A 140 -39.58 24.80 40.49
C GLY A 140 -39.58 25.12 39.01
N ILE A 141 -38.44 24.94 38.36
CA ILE A 141 -38.44 24.69 36.93
C ILE A 141 -39.34 23.46 36.78
N ASN A 142 -40.53 23.65 36.21
CA ASN A 142 -41.48 22.55 36.00
C ASN A 142 -40.72 21.44 35.25
N ALA A 143 -40.81 20.20 35.74
CA ALA A 143 -40.16 19.06 35.10
C ALA A 143 -40.55 18.96 33.61
N ASP A 144 -41.77 19.38 33.27
CA ASP A 144 -42.25 19.49 31.89
C ASP A 144 -41.44 20.49 31.05
N THR A 145 -41.04 21.62 31.61
CA THR A 145 -40.17 22.60 30.92
C THR A 145 -38.74 22.08 30.77
N VAL A 146 -38.22 21.35 31.77
CA VAL A 146 -36.91 20.69 31.64
C VAL A 146 -36.96 19.61 30.57
N MET A 147 -38.05 18.83 30.51
CA MET A 147 -38.23 17.76 29.55
C MET A 147 -38.39 18.30 28.12
N GLU A 148 -39.14 19.39 27.93
CA GLU A 148 -39.27 20.06 26.62
C GLU A 148 -37.91 20.58 26.11
N VAL A 149 -37.13 21.23 26.98
CA VAL A 149 -35.79 21.70 26.64
C VAL A 149 -34.86 20.52 26.32
N ALA A 150 -34.95 19.42 27.07
CA ALA A 150 -34.17 18.22 26.82
C ALA A 150 -34.50 17.58 25.47
N ASP A 151 -35.80 17.44 25.13
CA ASP A 151 -36.26 16.88 23.86
C ASP A 151 -35.83 17.74 22.67
N GLN A 152 -35.89 19.07 22.82
CA GLN A 152 -35.44 20.00 21.79
C GLN A 152 -33.93 19.90 21.57
N VAL A 153 -33.12 19.91 22.65
CA VAL A 153 -31.66 19.78 22.56
C VAL A 153 -31.28 18.42 21.98
N PHE A 154 -31.97 17.34 22.39
CA PHE A 154 -31.73 16.00 21.88
C PHE A 154 -32.05 15.89 20.39
N SER A 155 -33.18 16.42 19.96
CA SER A 155 -33.57 16.45 18.54
C SER A 155 -32.58 17.24 17.69
N ASP A 156 -32.10 18.38 18.18
CA ASP A 156 -31.10 19.19 17.47
C ASP A 156 -29.74 18.49 17.38
N LYS A 157 -29.34 17.77 18.44
CA LYS A 157 -28.10 16.97 18.45
C LYS A 157 -28.21 15.76 17.52
N ILE A 158 -29.35 15.06 17.49
CA ILE A 158 -29.60 13.96 16.55
C ILE A 158 -29.55 14.47 15.11
N LYS A 159 -30.20 15.60 14.80
CA LYS A 159 -30.15 16.19 13.46
C LYS A 159 -28.72 16.54 13.04
N LYS A 160 -27.90 17.07 13.95
CA LYS A 160 -26.47 17.34 13.69
C LYS A 160 -25.69 16.05 13.45
N PHE A 161 -25.95 15.01 14.25
CA PHE A 161 -25.31 13.70 14.10
C PHE A 161 -25.68 13.04 12.77
N GLN A 162 -26.96 13.11 12.37
CA GLN A 162 -27.43 12.61 11.08
C GLN A 162 -26.72 13.31 9.92
N LYS A 163 -26.60 14.65 9.95
CA LYS A 163 -25.85 15.40 8.94
C LYS A 163 -24.37 15.00 8.88
N GLN A 164 -23.74 14.73 10.02
CA GLN A 164 -22.35 14.27 10.06
C GLN A 164 -22.21 12.85 9.50
N LEU A 165 -23.17 11.96 9.76
CA LEU A 165 -23.20 10.62 9.16
C LEU A 165 -23.37 10.70 7.63
N ASP A 166 -24.26 11.56 7.14
CA ASP A 166 -24.48 11.76 5.71
C ASP A 166 -23.19 12.27 5.02
N ALA A 167 -22.54 13.28 5.62
CA ALA A 167 -21.25 13.79 5.11
C ALA A 167 -20.13 12.74 5.15
N ALA A 168 -20.08 11.92 6.20
CA ALA A 168 -19.13 10.82 6.30
C ALA A 168 -19.38 9.73 5.25
N SER A 169 -20.66 9.45 4.95
CA SER A 169 -21.04 8.50 3.89
C SER A 169 -20.64 9.01 2.51
N GLU A 170 -20.87 10.30 2.21
CA GLU A 170 -20.42 10.93 0.97
C GLU A 170 -18.89 10.88 0.84
N ALA A 171 -18.17 11.19 1.92
CA ALA A 171 -16.71 11.08 1.94
C ALA A 171 -16.24 9.64 1.70
N ALA A 172 -16.92 8.64 2.27
CA ALA A 172 -16.61 7.23 2.04
C ALA A 172 -16.80 6.84 0.56
N ILE A 173 -17.88 7.30 -0.08
CA ILE A 173 -18.12 7.06 -1.51
C ILE A 173 -17.00 7.70 -2.36
N ILE A 174 -16.64 8.95 -2.10
CA ILE A 174 -15.56 9.64 -2.82
C ILE A 174 -14.22 8.91 -2.64
N LEU A 175 -13.91 8.49 -1.41
CA LEU A 175 -12.70 7.72 -1.11
C LEU A 175 -12.69 6.37 -1.82
N GLN A 176 -13.82 5.68 -1.88
CA GLN A 176 -13.96 4.42 -2.60
C GLN A 176 -13.67 4.62 -4.10
N THR A 177 -14.32 5.59 -4.75
CA THR A 177 -14.09 5.88 -6.17
C THR A 177 -12.63 6.28 -6.46
N ARG A 178 -12.00 7.08 -5.58
CA ARG A 178 -10.58 7.44 -5.73
C ARG A 178 -9.68 6.22 -5.57
N THR A 179 -10.00 5.32 -4.64
CA THR A 179 -9.24 4.09 -4.42
C THR A 179 -9.35 3.16 -5.62
N GLU A 180 -10.54 2.98 -6.17
CA GLU A 180 -10.75 2.20 -7.40
C GLU A 180 -9.94 2.77 -8.58
N ASN A 181 -9.94 4.09 -8.75
CA ASN A 181 -9.14 4.74 -9.79
C ASN A 181 -7.63 4.53 -9.59
N ILE A 182 -7.14 4.61 -8.35
CA ILE A 182 -5.73 4.33 -8.03
C ILE A 182 -5.38 2.88 -8.36
N LEU A 183 -6.25 1.92 -8.05
CA LEU A 183 -6.05 0.51 -8.37
C LEU A 183 -5.97 0.26 -9.88
N GLU A 184 -6.83 0.89 -10.67
CA GLU A 184 -6.75 0.81 -12.14
C GLU A 184 -5.44 1.39 -12.69
N ARG A 185 -5.03 2.55 -12.17
CA ARG A 185 -3.76 3.17 -12.56
C ARG A 185 -2.56 2.30 -12.18
N LEU A 186 -2.58 1.66 -11.02
CA LEU A 186 -1.54 0.73 -10.58
C LEU A 186 -1.44 -0.49 -11.50
N LYS A 187 -2.57 -1.12 -11.86
CA LYS A 187 -2.59 -2.22 -12.84
C LYS A 187 -2.00 -1.82 -14.19
N LYS A 188 -2.31 -0.61 -14.66
CA LYS A 188 -1.73 -0.07 -15.90
C LYS A 188 -0.22 0.14 -15.78
N ILE A 189 0.26 0.66 -14.65
CA ILE A 189 1.69 0.84 -14.38
C ILE A 189 2.40 -0.52 -14.36
N GLU A 190 1.82 -1.52 -13.70
CA GLU A 190 2.31 -2.90 -13.66
C GLU A 190 2.46 -3.46 -15.08
N THR A 191 1.42 -3.36 -15.92
CA THR A 191 1.47 -3.81 -17.31
C THR A 191 2.54 -3.10 -18.14
N VAL A 192 2.75 -1.79 -17.92
CA VAL A 192 3.80 -1.04 -18.60
C VAL A 192 5.19 -1.47 -18.12
N MET A 193 5.34 -1.77 -16.83
CA MET A 193 6.58 -2.28 -16.25
C MET A 193 6.92 -3.66 -16.83
N ASP A 194 5.95 -4.57 -16.94
CA ASP A 194 6.14 -5.88 -17.55
C ASP A 194 6.61 -5.77 -19.00
N LYS A 195 5.94 -4.91 -19.79
CA LYS A 195 6.35 -4.63 -21.18
C LYS A 195 7.75 -4.04 -21.27
N LEU A 196 8.11 -3.16 -20.35
CA LEU A 196 9.44 -2.57 -20.29
C LEU A 196 10.50 -3.63 -19.97
N GLN A 197 10.21 -4.54 -19.04
CA GLN A 197 11.11 -5.65 -18.71
C GLN A 197 11.32 -6.58 -19.90
N ILE A 198 10.24 -6.96 -20.60
CA ILE A 198 10.30 -7.77 -21.83
C ILE A 198 11.15 -7.06 -22.88
N ALA A 199 10.88 -5.78 -23.15
CA ALA A 199 11.63 -5.00 -24.14
C ALA A 199 13.12 -4.89 -23.81
N ILE A 200 13.47 -4.73 -22.52
CA ILE A 200 14.88 -4.73 -22.07
C ILE A 200 15.52 -6.09 -22.32
N LEU A 201 14.85 -7.20 -21.95
CA LEU A 201 15.36 -8.55 -22.17
C LEU A 201 15.56 -8.86 -23.66
N GLU A 202 14.58 -8.52 -24.51
CA GLU A 202 14.68 -8.66 -25.96
C GLU A 202 15.84 -7.85 -26.52
N LYS A 203 16.01 -6.60 -26.05
CA LYS A 203 17.09 -5.73 -26.52
C LYS A 203 18.46 -6.28 -26.11
N VAL A 204 18.64 -6.67 -24.85
CA VAL A 204 19.89 -7.27 -24.36
C VAL A 204 20.18 -8.59 -25.08
N GLY A 205 19.16 -9.43 -25.31
CA GLY A 205 19.28 -10.66 -26.09
C GLY A 205 19.74 -10.39 -27.53
N SER A 206 19.14 -9.40 -28.20
CA SER A 206 19.53 -8.98 -29.55
C SER A 206 20.98 -8.46 -29.61
N TYR A 207 21.42 -7.72 -28.59
CA TYR A 207 22.82 -7.29 -28.47
C TYR A 207 23.76 -8.48 -28.28
N GLY A 208 23.39 -9.48 -27.47
CA GLY A 208 24.15 -10.71 -27.28
C GLY A 208 24.33 -11.48 -28.58
N GLN A 209 23.25 -11.69 -29.33
CA GLN A 209 23.28 -12.35 -30.64
C GLN A 209 24.12 -11.57 -31.67
N ASN A 210 24.01 -10.25 -31.69
CA ASN A 210 24.82 -9.41 -32.58
C ASN A 210 26.32 -9.48 -32.23
N LEU A 211 26.67 -9.43 -30.94
CA LEU A 211 28.05 -9.61 -30.48
C LEU A 211 28.61 -10.99 -30.82
N GLU A 212 27.80 -12.04 -30.72
CA GLU A 212 28.19 -13.40 -31.13
C GLU A 212 28.42 -13.49 -32.65
N GLY A 213 27.55 -12.85 -33.44
CA GLY A 213 27.74 -12.72 -34.89
C GLY A 213 29.05 -12.02 -35.24
N ILE A 214 29.31 -10.86 -34.64
CA ILE A 214 30.57 -10.11 -34.82
C ILE A 214 31.78 -10.96 -34.42
N ARG A 215 31.71 -11.69 -33.30
CA ARG A 215 32.78 -12.59 -32.86
C ARG A 215 33.06 -13.68 -33.89
N LYS A 216 32.02 -14.28 -34.46
CA LYS A 216 32.14 -15.33 -35.48
C LYS A 216 32.76 -14.78 -36.76
N GLU A 217 32.31 -13.62 -37.23
CA GLU A 217 32.90 -12.94 -38.39
C GLU A 217 34.37 -12.58 -38.15
N MET A 218 34.68 -12.05 -36.97
CA MET A 218 36.06 -11.73 -36.59
C MET A 218 36.94 -12.98 -36.57
N SER A 219 36.44 -14.10 -36.07
CA SER A 219 37.15 -15.39 -36.11
C SER A 219 37.40 -15.86 -37.55
N MET A 220 36.39 -15.78 -38.43
CA MET A 220 36.54 -16.17 -39.84
C MET A 220 37.53 -15.25 -40.58
N MET A 221 37.55 -13.96 -40.25
CA MET A 221 38.55 -13.03 -40.79
C MET A 221 39.95 -13.40 -40.31
N GLN A 222 40.14 -13.68 -39.01
CA GLN A 222 41.42 -14.11 -38.46
C GLN A 222 41.93 -15.40 -39.10
N ASP A 223 41.05 -16.38 -39.34
CA ASP A 223 41.39 -17.62 -40.03
C ASP A 223 41.80 -17.37 -41.49
N SER A 224 41.11 -16.45 -42.17
CA SER A 224 41.42 -16.06 -43.55
C SER A 224 42.77 -15.34 -43.65
N PHE A 225 43.06 -14.43 -42.72
CA PHE A 225 44.37 -13.77 -42.61
C PHE A 225 45.48 -14.77 -42.30
N SER A 226 45.24 -15.70 -41.36
CA SER A 226 46.19 -16.76 -41.02
C SER A 226 46.50 -17.63 -42.24
N LYS A 227 45.50 -18.07 -43.00
CA LYS A 227 45.70 -18.83 -44.24
C LYS A 227 46.45 -18.05 -45.32
N MET A 228 46.25 -16.74 -45.41
CA MET A 228 46.95 -15.90 -46.38
C MET A 228 48.43 -15.71 -46.01
N ILE A 229 48.73 -15.49 -44.73
CA ILE A 229 50.09 -15.33 -44.22
C ILE A 229 50.84 -16.66 -44.23
N SER A 230 50.17 -17.75 -43.89
CA SER A 230 50.77 -19.09 -43.80
C SER A 230 50.93 -19.80 -45.14
N ARG A 231 50.60 -19.21 -46.30
CA ARG A 231 50.95 -19.81 -47.60
C ARG A 231 52.48 -19.93 -47.66
N PRO A 232 53.06 -21.13 -47.59
CA PRO A 232 54.48 -21.30 -47.81
C PRO A 232 54.75 -20.77 -49.21
N ARG A 233 55.85 -20.04 -49.40
CA ARG A 233 56.40 -19.86 -50.74
C ARG A 233 56.74 -21.26 -51.25
N GLU A 234 55.79 -21.95 -51.87
CA GLU A 234 56.08 -23.02 -52.81
C GLU A 234 56.73 -22.33 -54.01
N GLN A 235 58.01 -22.02 -53.84
CA GLN A 235 58.93 -21.87 -54.95
C GLN A 235 58.90 -23.20 -55.68
N LYS A 236 58.21 -23.18 -56.82
CA LYS A 236 58.30 -24.18 -57.87
C LYS A 236 59.79 -24.44 -58.13
N GLU A 237 60.32 -25.55 -57.65
CA GLU A 237 61.49 -26.14 -58.28
C GLU A 237 61.05 -26.68 -59.64
N PRO A 238 61.61 -26.19 -60.75
CA PRO A 238 61.33 -26.76 -62.06
C PRO A 238 62.00 -28.13 -62.12
N GLN A 239 61.19 -29.19 -62.13
CA GLN A 239 61.58 -30.51 -62.60
C GLN A 239 62.22 -30.38 -63.99
N LYS A 240 63.55 -30.33 -64.04
CA LYS A 240 64.29 -30.54 -65.29
C LYS A 240 64.19 -32.02 -65.64
N LYS A 241 63.31 -32.28 -66.60
CA LYS A 241 63.14 -33.57 -67.28
C LYS A 241 64.48 -34.02 -67.88
N HIS A 242 64.80 -35.29 -67.63
CA HIS A 242 65.57 -36.17 -68.49
C HIS A 242 65.42 -35.84 -69.98
N THR A 243 66.51 -35.70 -70.72
CA THR A 243 66.66 -36.31 -72.06
C THR A 243 68.15 -36.43 -72.41
N LYS A 244 68.57 -37.70 -72.58
CA LYS A 244 69.73 -38.27 -73.31
C LYS A 244 71.13 -37.69 -73.10
#